data_AF-B6VKF3-F1
#
_entry.id   AF-B6VKF3-F1
#
_cell.length_a   1.000
_cell.length_b   1.000
_cell.length_c   1.000
_cell.angle_alpha   90.00
_cell.angle_beta   90.00
_cell.angle_gamma   90.00
#
_symmetry.space_group_name_H-M   'P 1'
#
loop_
_entity.id
_entity.type
_entity.pdbx_description
1 polymer ?
#
loop_
_entity_poly.entity_id
_entity_poly.type
_entity_poly.pdbx_seq_one_letter_code
_entity_poly.pdbx_strand_id
1 'polypeptide(L)'
;MEKIRTVAETLAILHQYHHPFGLERQPKQLKTSDFDGPVIFSNDLETATVPPAFFTVQTIQELKALNGVPDSRYGPGKMEPYHPLPEPFSAERLANVSDNHIDLRKAFRAYIYGDSTLVKDYEEILNAKRFPMKVALYSGEEITITADNPLIIEDKEHCGEPVVLVYNQITIEPEGKVICYTNGRIEANVIQGIGSGPQHFVNKGRDGKDGTAGTGGSNGVSGVSGQSGYESKERCITQPTSGTGGTKGSPGIPGSDGEPGQEANKLTVTCDEVGGLIYLQSEGGDGGNGGHGGDGGYGGDGGDGGFGSIYSGNRRLATSTLCSSAYGGNGAAGGDGGDGGNGGNSGDGGDIEFNYSAGHPQISYLSKPGSAGAGGRAGRGGKGGDGGSAWCNAEDKTKNLNCCGKPGIKGINGKPGESGKPGKKGQIYINGKLHELSVS
;
A
#
# COMPACT_ATOMS: atom_id res chain seq x y z
N MET A 1 15.85 36.26 -11.28
CA MET A 1 14.79 35.30 -11.66
C MET A 1 14.76 35.28 -13.17
N GLU A 2 14.86 34.11 -13.80
CA GLU A 2 14.63 34.02 -15.25
C GLU A 2 13.18 34.43 -15.54
N LYS A 3 12.95 35.09 -16.69
CA LYS A 3 11.61 35.55 -17.10
C LYS A 3 10.67 34.33 -17.15
N ILE A 4 9.54 34.41 -16.44
CA ILE A 4 8.46 33.42 -16.57
C ILE A 4 7.90 33.55 -18.00
N ARG A 5 7.83 32.43 -18.71
CA ARG A 5 7.23 32.38 -20.05
C ARG A 5 5.72 32.55 -19.94
N THR A 6 5.15 33.33 -20.83
CA THR A 6 3.70 33.38 -21.04
C THR A 6 3.23 32.07 -21.67
N VAL A 7 1.95 31.76 -21.49
CA VAL A 7 1.28 30.60 -22.14
C VAL A 7 1.51 30.59 -23.65
N ALA A 8 1.42 31.76 -24.30
CA ALA A 8 1.63 31.90 -25.73
C ALA A 8 3.08 31.58 -26.14
N GLU A 9 4.07 32.01 -25.35
CA GLU A 9 5.48 31.68 -25.59
C GLU A 9 5.73 30.17 -25.44
N THR A 10 5.16 29.53 -24.41
CA THR A 10 5.28 28.07 -24.22
C THR A 10 4.65 27.29 -25.38
N LEU A 11 3.41 27.62 -25.76
CA LEU A 11 2.74 26.95 -26.88
C LEU A 11 3.48 27.17 -28.21
N ALA A 12 4.03 28.37 -28.45
CA ALA A 12 4.82 28.65 -29.64
C ALA A 12 6.09 27.78 -29.72
N ILE A 13 6.80 27.60 -28.61
CA ILE A 13 7.97 26.70 -28.52
C ILE A 13 7.55 25.26 -28.81
N LEU A 14 6.46 24.79 -28.18
CA LEU A 14 5.96 23.43 -28.41
C LEU A 14 5.58 23.22 -29.88
N HIS A 15 4.87 24.17 -30.50
CA HIS A 15 4.53 24.11 -31.92
C HIS A 15 5.75 24.09 -32.85
N GLN A 16 6.74 24.94 -32.56
CA GLN A 16 7.92 25.08 -33.42
C GLN A 16 8.86 23.87 -33.35
N TYR A 17 9.03 23.26 -32.17
CA TYR A 17 10.07 22.27 -31.94
C TYR A 17 9.55 20.86 -31.65
N HIS A 18 8.36 20.70 -31.07
CA HIS A 18 7.84 19.40 -30.60
C HIS A 18 6.56 18.94 -31.30
N HIS A 19 5.98 19.78 -32.15
CA HIS A 19 4.84 19.46 -33.03
C HIS A 19 3.70 18.72 -32.30
N PRO A 20 3.11 19.32 -31.25
CA PRO A 20 2.03 18.70 -30.49
C PRO A 20 0.85 18.34 -31.38
N PHE A 21 0.24 17.18 -31.12
CA PHE A 21 -0.95 16.68 -31.82
C PHE A 21 -2.10 16.47 -30.84
N GLY A 22 -3.35 16.62 -31.30
CA GLY A 22 -4.53 16.52 -30.43
C GLY A 22 -4.93 17.83 -29.74
N LEU A 23 -4.26 18.95 -30.05
CA LEU A 23 -4.60 20.27 -29.51
C LEU A 23 -6.00 20.72 -29.92
N GLU A 24 -6.47 20.31 -31.10
CA GLU A 24 -7.81 20.59 -31.63
C GLU A 24 -8.94 19.96 -30.81
N ARG A 25 -8.61 18.99 -29.94
CA ARG A 25 -9.54 18.30 -29.04
C ARG A 25 -9.57 18.92 -27.65
N GLN A 26 -8.64 19.83 -27.34
CA GLN A 26 -8.60 20.50 -26.05
C GLN A 26 -9.74 21.53 -25.95
N PRO A 27 -10.52 21.53 -24.87
CA PRO A 27 -11.51 22.56 -24.64
C PRO A 27 -10.82 23.90 -24.36
N LYS A 28 -11.29 24.97 -25.02
CA LYS A 28 -10.82 26.33 -24.73
C LYS A 28 -11.17 26.76 -23.31
N GLN A 29 -12.35 26.39 -22.84
CA GLN A 29 -12.83 26.66 -21.49
C GLN A 29 -13.30 25.34 -20.88
N LEU A 30 -12.91 25.09 -19.64
CA LEU A 30 -13.31 23.90 -18.90
C LEU A 30 -13.78 24.30 -17.50
N LYS A 31 -14.97 23.83 -17.11
CA LYS A 31 -15.40 23.88 -15.72
C LYS A 31 -15.54 22.45 -15.19
N THR A 32 -14.92 22.12 -14.06
CA THR A 32 -14.90 20.72 -13.59
C THR A 32 -16.27 20.22 -13.16
N SER A 33 -17.20 21.11 -12.77
CA SER A 33 -18.60 20.78 -12.48
C SER A 33 -19.45 20.45 -13.71
N ASP A 34 -18.92 20.59 -14.93
CA ASP A 34 -19.62 20.13 -16.14
C ASP A 34 -19.55 18.60 -16.30
N PHE A 35 -18.88 17.89 -15.39
CA PHE A 35 -18.68 16.44 -15.40
C PHE A 35 -19.36 15.77 -14.20
N ASP A 36 -19.72 14.49 -14.32
CA ASP A 36 -20.41 13.73 -13.25
C ASP A 36 -19.49 13.29 -12.10
N GLY A 37 -18.20 13.62 -12.15
CA GLY A 37 -17.21 13.24 -11.14
C GLY A 37 -15.89 13.98 -11.32
N PRO A 38 -14.80 13.52 -10.67
CA PRO A 38 -13.49 14.13 -10.82
C PRO A 38 -13.07 14.24 -12.29
N VAL A 39 -12.45 15.36 -12.64
CA VAL A 39 -11.85 15.54 -13.96
C VAL A 39 -10.43 15.01 -13.91
N ILE A 40 -10.11 14.02 -14.73
CA ILE A 40 -8.80 13.36 -14.75
C ILE A 40 -8.02 13.81 -15.97
N PHE A 41 -6.86 14.43 -15.72
CA PHE A 41 -5.82 14.71 -16.71
C PHE A 41 -4.74 13.64 -16.58
N SER A 42 -4.59 12.83 -17.63
CA SER A 42 -3.69 11.68 -17.64
C SER A 42 -2.90 11.55 -18.93
N ASN A 43 -1.78 10.83 -18.85
CA ASN A 43 -1.03 10.38 -20.01
C ASN A 43 -1.69 9.20 -20.75
N ASP A 44 -2.72 8.59 -20.17
CA ASP A 44 -3.49 7.51 -20.77
C ASP A 44 -4.84 8.00 -21.31
N LEU A 45 -5.14 7.63 -22.56
CA LEU A 45 -6.37 8.05 -23.24
C LEU A 45 -7.64 7.40 -22.66
N GLU A 46 -7.54 6.23 -22.03
CA GLU A 46 -8.70 5.53 -21.45
C GLU A 46 -9.06 6.10 -20.08
N THR A 47 -8.05 6.49 -19.30
CA THR A 47 -8.22 7.07 -17.98
C THR A 47 -8.62 8.55 -18.02
N ALA A 48 -8.16 9.30 -19.02
CA ALA A 48 -8.38 10.74 -19.09
C ALA A 48 -9.85 11.12 -19.37
N THR A 49 -10.42 12.00 -18.55
CA THR A 49 -11.78 12.55 -18.74
C THR A 49 -11.86 13.46 -19.97
N VAL A 50 -10.77 14.19 -20.23
CA VAL A 50 -10.58 15.03 -21.42
C VAL A 50 -9.45 14.41 -22.23
N PRO A 51 -9.60 14.20 -23.55
CA PRO A 51 -8.54 13.62 -24.36
C PRO A 51 -7.27 14.50 -24.27
N PRO A 52 -6.10 13.97 -23.87
CA PRO A 52 -4.85 14.74 -23.89
C PRO A 52 -4.40 15.08 -25.32
N ALA A 53 -3.73 16.21 -25.47
CA ALA A 53 -2.79 16.41 -26.56
C ALA A 53 -1.45 15.78 -26.17
N PHE A 54 -0.62 15.47 -27.16
CA PHE A 54 0.69 14.88 -26.90
C PHE A 54 1.76 15.56 -27.73
N PHE A 55 2.97 15.61 -27.17
CA PHE A 55 4.18 15.87 -27.91
C PHE A 55 5.24 14.84 -27.51
N THR A 56 6.31 14.74 -28.30
CA THR A 56 7.39 13.79 -28.04
C THR A 56 8.67 14.53 -27.72
N VAL A 57 9.38 14.03 -26.72
CA VAL A 57 10.69 14.50 -26.31
C VAL A 57 11.69 13.38 -26.58
N GLN A 58 12.83 13.70 -27.21
CA GLN A 58 13.79 12.69 -27.68
C GLN A 58 14.82 12.30 -26.63
N THR A 59 15.09 13.19 -25.67
CA THR A 59 16.13 12.98 -24.67
C THR A 59 15.79 13.58 -23.32
N ILE A 60 16.45 13.10 -22.27
CA ILE A 60 16.30 13.62 -20.92
C ILE A 60 16.81 15.07 -20.79
N GLN A 61 17.82 15.45 -21.57
CA GLN A 61 18.35 16.81 -21.64
C GLN A 61 17.30 17.77 -22.20
N GLU A 62 16.63 17.37 -23.28
CA GLU A 62 15.53 18.11 -23.89
C GLU A 62 14.35 18.24 -22.92
N LEU A 63 14.00 17.15 -22.22
CA LEU A 63 12.95 17.18 -21.21
C LEU A 63 13.31 18.12 -20.05
N LYS A 64 14.58 18.14 -19.62
CA LYS A 64 15.06 19.05 -18.57
C LYS A 64 14.93 20.50 -19.02
N ALA A 65 15.33 20.81 -20.25
CA ALA A 65 15.24 22.16 -20.79
C ALA A 65 13.79 22.66 -20.92
N LEU A 66 12.85 21.75 -21.23
CA LEU A 66 11.42 22.08 -21.35
C LEU A 66 10.74 22.17 -19.99
N ASN A 67 10.86 21.10 -19.20
CA ASN A 67 10.03 20.81 -18.04
C ASN A 67 10.78 20.80 -16.70
N GLY A 68 12.11 20.72 -16.73
CA GLY A 68 12.95 20.56 -15.54
C GLY A 68 13.35 21.86 -14.84
N VAL A 69 14.12 21.70 -13.76
CA VAL A 69 14.75 22.79 -13.02
C VAL A 69 16.17 22.99 -13.54
N PRO A 70 16.58 24.18 -14.00
CA PRO A 70 17.95 24.41 -14.48
C PRO A 70 19.00 24.18 -13.39
N ASP A 71 20.12 23.53 -13.73
CA ASP A 71 21.25 23.31 -12.80
C ASP A 71 21.80 24.62 -12.20
N SER A 72 21.65 25.74 -12.91
CA SER A 72 22.04 27.07 -12.45
C SER A 72 21.32 27.52 -11.16
N ARG A 73 20.22 26.87 -10.78
CA ARG A 73 19.51 27.10 -9.52
C ARG A 73 20.12 26.38 -8.31
N TYR A 74 21.06 25.47 -8.53
CA TYR A 74 21.71 24.71 -7.46
C TYR A 74 23.11 25.25 -7.12
N GLY A 75 23.58 24.95 -5.90
CA GLY A 75 24.92 25.30 -5.42
C GLY A 75 24.93 26.32 -4.27
N PRO A 76 26.13 26.77 -3.84
CA PRO A 76 26.30 27.57 -2.63
C PRO A 76 25.44 28.85 -2.62
N GLY A 77 24.61 29.00 -1.60
CA GLY A 77 23.70 30.14 -1.44
C GLY A 77 22.47 30.10 -2.35
N LYS A 78 22.20 28.97 -3.02
CA LYS A 78 21.01 28.72 -3.83
C LYS A 78 20.27 27.49 -3.30
N MET A 79 19.59 26.73 -4.16
CA MET A 79 18.94 25.48 -3.76
C MET A 79 19.99 24.40 -3.48
N GLU A 80 19.87 23.72 -2.36
CA GLU A 80 20.65 22.52 -2.08
C GLU A 80 20.02 21.31 -2.81
N PRO A 81 20.80 20.31 -3.25
CA PRO A 81 20.24 19.07 -3.78
C PRO A 81 19.50 18.29 -2.68
N TYR A 82 18.26 17.88 -2.97
CA TYR A 82 17.39 17.19 -1.99
C TYR A 82 16.75 15.90 -2.50
N HIS A 83 16.79 15.64 -3.81
CA HIS A 83 16.21 14.42 -4.37
C HIS A 83 16.97 13.18 -3.90
N PRO A 84 16.28 12.08 -3.54
CA PRO A 84 16.92 10.81 -3.28
C PRO A 84 17.79 10.39 -4.47
N LEU A 85 19.08 10.22 -4.23
CA LEU A 85 20.01 9.75 -5.26
C LEU A 85 19.86 8.23 -5.46
N PRO A 86 20.06 7.73 -6.69
CA PRO A 86 20.13 6.30 -6.94
C PRO A 86 21.38 5.70 -6.28
N GLU A 87 21.41 4.37 -6.18
CA GLU A 87 22.68 3.68 -5.90
C GLU A 87 23.75 4.07 -6.95
N PRO A 88 25.06 3.99 -6.63
CA PRO A 88 26.11 4.25 -7.61
C PRO A 88 25.91 3.50 -8.94
N PHE A 89 26.19 4.16 -10.06
CA PHE A 89 25.92 3.59 -11.38
C PHE A 89 26.68 2.27 -11.59
N SER A 90 25.98 1.30 -12.16
CA SER A 90 26.54 0.01 -12.58
C SER A 90 25.83 -0.48 -13.84
N ALA A 91 26.54 -0.49 -14.96
CA ALA A 91 26.00 -0.92 -16.24
C ALA A 91 25.54 -2.38 -16.21
N GLU A 92 26.28 -3.27 -15.55
CA GLU A 92 25.94 -4.70 -15.40
C GLU A 92 24.62 -4.88 -14.66
N ARG A 93 24.45 -4.16 -13.55
CA ARG A 93 23.23 -4.21 -12.72
C ARG A 93 22.00 -3.69 -13.46
N LEU A 94 22.17 -2.69 -14.32
CA LEU A 94 21.07 -1.99 -14.97
C LEU A 94 20.80 -2.45 -16.42
N ALA A 95 21.64 -3.31 -17.01
CA ALA A 95 21.48 -3.74 -18.40
C ALA A 95 20.10 -4.34 -18.69
N ASN A 96 19.60 -5.18 -17.77
CA ASN A 96 18.39 -5.99 -17.94
C ASN A 96 17.22 -5.56 -17.06
N VAL A 97 17.32 -4.42 -16.37
CA VAL A 97 16.20 -3.92 -15.58
C VAL A 97 15.14 -3.29 -16.48
N SER A 98 13.89 -3.28 -16.02
CA SER A 98 12.84 -2.50 -16.66
C SER A 98 13.18 -1.01 -16.60
N ASP A 99 12.63 -0.25 -17.54
CA ASP A 99 12.61 1.22 -17.53
C ASP A 99 12.09 1.81 -16.20
N ASN A 100 11.24 1.04 -15.51
CA ASN A 100 10.63 1.35 -14.23
C ASN A 100 11.44 0.95 -12.99
N HIS A 101 12.70 0.53 -13.16
CA HIS A 101 13.58 0.23 -12.04
C HIS A 101 13.77 1.43 -11.09
N ILE A 102 13.81 1.17 -9.79
CA ILE A 102 13.83 2.22 -8.74
C ILE A 102 14.97 3.23 -8.93
N ASP A 103 16.16 2.78 -9.33
CA ASP A 103 17.28 3.70 -9.56
C ASP A 103 17.14 4.51 -10.85
N LEU A 104 16.51 3.95 -11.89
CA LEU A 104 16.22 4.74 -13.09
C LEU A 104 15.16 5.81 -12.78
N ARG A 105 14.19 5.51 -11.90
CA ARG A 105 13.21 6.50 -11.41
C ARG A 105 13.88 7.61 -10.59
N LYS A 106 14.72 7.25 -9.61
CA LYS A 106 15.50 8.21 -8.80
C LYS A 106 16.42 9.08 -9.65
N ALA A 107 17.19 8.45 -10.54
CA ALA A 107 18.09 9.16 -11.46
C ALA A 107 17.31 10.10 -12.38
N PHE A 108 16.19 9.66 -12.98
CA PHE A 108 15.34 10.50 -13.81
C PHE A 108 14.81 11.72 -13.04
N ARG A 109 14.29 11.52 -11.82
CA ARG A 109 13.78 12.61 -10.97
C ARG A 109 14.89 13.59 -10.61
N ALA A 110 16.03 13.11 -10.12
CA ALA A 110 17.18 13.94 -9.79
C ALA A 110 17.73 14.68 -11.03
N TYR A 111 17.71 14.05 -12.20
CA TYR A 111 18.17 14.67 -13.43
C TYR A 111 17.22 15.80 -13.86
N ILE A 112 15.91 15.56 -13.97
CA ILE A 112 14.97 16.57 -14.47
C ILE A 112 14.74 17.68 -13.44
N TYR A 113 14.59 17.32 -12.17
CA TYR A 113 14.09 18.22 -11.13
C TYR A 113 15.11 18.61 -10.06
N GLY A 114 16.33 18.09 -10.16
CA GLY A 114 17.47 18.37 -9.28
C GLY A 114 18.68 18.89 -10.04
N ASP A 115 19.84 18.80 -9.38
CA ASP A 115 21.14 19.03 -10.01
C ASP A 115 21.51 17.80 -10.86
N SER A 116 21.45 17.93 -12.19
CA SER A 116 21.72 16.81 -13.09
C SER A 116 23.18 16.36 -13.07
N THR A 117 24.09 17.17 -12.53
CA THR A 117 25.50 16.79 -12.43
C THR A 117 25.72 15.62 -11.46
N LEU A 118 24.81 15.43 -10.49
CA LEU A 118 24.88 14.37 -9.49
C LEU A 118 24.52 12.97 -10.02
N VAL A 119 23.86 12.90 -11.18
CA VAL A 119 23.37 11.65 -11.80
C VAL A 119 23.73 11.58 -13.28
N LYS A 120 24.80 12.28 -13.66
CA LYS A 120 25.23 12.41 -15.06
C LYS A 120 25.63 11.07 -15.69
N ASP A 121 26.14 10.15 -14.88
CA ASP A 121 26.49 8.77 -15.24
C ASP A 121 25.28 7.91 -15.64
N TYR A 122 24.06 8.27 -15.22
CA TYR A 122 22.83 7.60 -15.63
C TYR A 122 22.25 8.11 -16.97
N GLU A 123 22.80 9.17 -17.56
CA GLU A 123 22.21 9.86 -18.72
C GLU A 123 22.00 8.94 -19.94
N GLU A 124 23.01 8.15 -20.31
CA GLU A 124 22.95 7.28 -21.49
C GLU A 124 21.88 6.20 -21.34
N ILE A 125 21.80 5.55 -20.17
CA ILE A 125 20.82 4.49 -19.93
C ILE A 125 19.40 5.04 -19.82
N LEU A 126 19.22 6.25 -19.28
CA LEU A 126 17.93 6.91 -19.22
C LEU A 126 17.42 7.23 -20.63
N ASN A 127 18.28 7.78 -21.48
CA ASN A 127 17.96 8.04 -22.88
C ASN A 127 17.65 6.74 -23.65
N ALA A 128 18.40 5.67 -23.42
CA ALA A 128 18.18 4.39 -24.11
C ALA A 128 16.90 3.65 -23.67
N LYS A 129 16.49 3.77 -22.40
CA LYS A 129 15.39 2.99 -21.82
C LYS A 129 14.05 3.75 -21.76
N ARG A 130 14.08 5.08 -21.60
CA ARG A 130 12.86 5.89 -21.37
C ARG A 130 12.49 6.82 -22.51
N PHE A 131 13.37 6.99 -23.50
CA PHE A 131 13.15 7.92 -24.60
C PHE A 131 13.16 7.19 -25.96
N PRO A 132 12.43 7.69 -26.98
CA PRO A 132 11.61 8.91 -26.97
C PRO A 132 10.36 8.80 -26.08
N MET A 133 10.08 9.85 -25.30
CA MET A 133 8.99 9.90 -24.33
C MET A 133 7.82 10.71 -24.88
N LYS A 134 6.60 10.20 -24.73
CA LYS A 134 5.38 10.98 -24.98
C LYS A 134 5.00 11.75 -23.72
N VAL A 135 4.74 13.04 -23.87
CA VAL A 135 4.33 13.91 -22.76
C VAL A 135 2.90 14.36 -23.01
N ALA A 136 2.05 14.18 -21.99
CA ALA A 136 0.67 14.62 -22.04
C ALA A 136 0.57 16.13 -21.82
N LEU A 137 -0.18 16.79 -22.68
CA LEU A 137 -0.40 18.24 -22.68
C LEU A 137 -1.90 18.53 -22.62
N TYR A 138 -2.27 19.34 -21.64
CA TYR A 138 -3.60 19.91 -21.49
C TYR A 138 -3.47 21.42 -21.60
N SER A 139 -4.15 22.03 -22.57
CA SER A 139 -4.02 23.47 -22.79
C SER A 139 -5.34 24.12 -23.16
N GLY A 140 -5.58 25.33 -22.66
CA GLY A 140 -6.79 26.07 -22.94
C GLY A 140 -6.66 27.55 -22.59
N GLU A 141 -7.76 28.28 -22.75
CA GLU A 141 -7.87 29.67 -22.33
C GLU A 141 -8.18 29.72 -20.83
N GLU A 142 -9.18 28.98 -20.35
CA GLU A 142 -9.63 29.04 -18.96
C GLU A 142 -9.98 27.65 -18.40
N ILE A 143 -9.62 27.42 -17.14
CA ILE A 143 -10.11 26.29 -16.36
C ILE A 143 -10.63 26.78 -15.01
N THR A 144 -11.83 26.35 -14.64
CA THR A 144 -12.44 26.58 -13.31
C THR A 144 -12.61 25.26 -12.57
N ILE A 145 -11.99 25.15 -11.40
CA ILE A 145 -11.98 23.96 -10.55
C ILE A 145 -12.93 24.17 -9.38
N THR A 146 -13.91 23.28 -9.24
CA THR A 146 -14.96 23.33 -8.21
C THR A 146 -14.78 22.26 -7.14
N ALA A 147 -15.49 22.40 -6.02
CA ALA A 147 -15.35 21.53 -4.84
C ALA A 147 -15.74 20.06 -5.10
N ASP A 148 -16.90 19.87 -5.74
CA ASP A 148 -17.49 18.53 -5.94
C ASP A 148 -16.74 17.71 -7.00
N ASN A 149 -15.97 18.39 -7.86
CA ASN A 149 -15.29 17.81 -9.02
C ASN A 149 -13.83 18.26 -9.00
N PRO A 150 -12.97 17.64 -8.17
CA PRO A 150 -11.55 18.00 -8.16
C PRO A 150 -10.90 17.68 -9.50
N LEU A 151 -9.84 18.42 -9.83
CA LEU A 151 -8.95 18.10 -10.93
C LEU A 151 -7.89 17.12 -10.45
N ILE A 152 -7.79 15.95 -11.06
CA ILE A 152 -6.79 14.92 -10.77
C ILE A 152 -5.77 14.89 -11.90
N ILE A 153 -4.48 14.97 -11.56
CA ILE A 153 -3.35 14.86 -12.48
C ILE A 153 -2.62 13.55 -12.15
N GLU A 154 -2.64 12.58 -13.05
CA GLU A 154 -2.09 11.26 -12.79
C GLU A 154 -1.51 10.56 -14.01
N ASP A 155 -0.57 9.65 -13.78
CA ASP A 155 -0.13 8.68 -14.76
C ASP A 155 -0.67 7.28 -14.42
N LYS A 156 -1.15 6.55 -15.43
CA LYS A 156 -1.76 5.22 -15.24
C LYS A 156 -0.80 4.21 -14.62
N GLU A 157 0.45 4.23 -15.06
CA GLU A 157 1.48 3.27 -14.63
C GLU A 157 2.21 3.69 -13.34
N HIS A 158 1.94 4.88 -12.80
CA HIS A 158 2.57 5.40 -11.58
C HIS A 158 4.11 5.38 -11.64
N CYS A 159 4.64 5.75 -12.80
CA CYS A 159 6.07 5.77 -13.13
C CYS A 159 6.67 7.19 -13.10
N GLY A 160 5.85 8.18 -12.70
CA GLY A 160 6.22 9.59 -12.68
C GLY A 160 6.33 10.17 -14.09
N GLU A 161 5.50 9.74 -15.03
CA GLU A 161 5.49 10.37 -16.35
C GLU A 161 4.92 11.80 -16.28
N PRO A 162 5.52 12.76 -16.99
CA PRO A 162 5.11 14.15 -16.87
C PRO A 162 3.74 14.42 -17.50
N VAL A 163 2.87 15.12 -16.78
CA VAL A 163 1.62 15.68 -17.28
C VAL A 163 1.69 17.21 -17.17
N VAL A 164 1.49 17.88 -18.32
CA VAL A 164 1.69 19.34 -18.45
C VAL A 164 0.36 20.03 -18.69
N LEU A 165 0.09 21.08 -17.91
CA LEU A 165 -1.07 21.96 -18.03
C LEU A 165 -0.59 23.36 -18.43
N VAL A 166 -1.22 23.96 -19.44
CA VAL A 166 -0.90 25.31 -19.93
C VAL A 166 -2.19 26.10 -20.19
N TYR A 167 -2.58 27.00 -19.30
CA TYR A 167 -3.85 27.74 -19.37
C TYR A 167 -3.68 29.24 -19.21
N ASN A 168 -4.40 30.10 -19.95
CA ASN A 168 -4.31 31.54 -19.67
C ASN A 168 -4.77 31.85 -18.25
N GLN A 169 -5.85 31.23 -17.79
CA GLN A 169 -6.38 31.41 -16.44
C GLN A 169 -6.76 30.09 -15.78
N ILE A 170 -6.37 29.94 -14.51
CA ILE A 170 -6.82 28.88 -13.63
C ILE A 170 -7.56 29.53 -12.45
N THR A 171 -8.85 29.25 -12.32
CA THR A 171 -9.68 29.68 -11.21
C THR A 171 -9.96 28.49 -10.31
N ILE A 172 -9.65 28.62 -9.01
CA ILE A 172 -9.98 27.63 -8.00
C ILE A 172 -11.10 28.22 -7.15
N GLU A 173 -12.32 27.69 -7.31
CA GLU A 173 -13.47 28.08 -6.50
C GLU A 173 -13.29 27.58 -5.05
N PRO A 174 -14.08 28.10 -4.07
CA PRO A 174 -13.99 27.64 -2.68
C PRO A 174 -14.07 26.12 -2.58
N GLU A 175 -13.19 25.52 -1.76
CA GLU A 175 -13.02 24.07 -1.60
C GLU A 175 -12.59 23.28 -2.86
N GLY A 176 -12.38 23.95 -4.00
CA GLY A 176 -11.85 23.35 -5.22
C GLY A 176 -10.40 22.86 -5.04
N LYS A 177 -10.07 21.72 -5.64
CA LYS A 177 -8.77 21.06 -5.45
C LYS A 177 -8.18 20.54 -6.75
N VAL A 178 -6.88 20.74 -6.89
CA VAL A 178 -6.01 20.06 -7.85
C VAL A 178 -5.19 19.03 -7.08
N ILE A 179 -5.32 17.75 -7.44
CA ILE A 179 -4.61 16.64 -6.81
C ILE A 179 -3.66 16.02 -7.84
N CYS A 180 -2.36 16.09 -7.57
CA CYS A 180 -1.30 15.57 -8.42
C CYS A 180 -0.71 14.30 -7.81
N TYR A 181 -0.82 13.18 -8.53
CA TYR A 181 -0.21 11.89 -8.17
C TYR A 181 1.07 11.59 -8.97
N THR A 182 1.35 12.39 -10.00
CA THR A 182 2.50 12.20 -10.90
C THR A 182 3.37 13.45 -10.99
N ASN A 183 4.35 13.47 -11.89
CA ASN A 183 5.16 14.66 -12.15
C ASN A 183 4.34 15.72 -12.90
N GLY A 184 3.76 16.66 -12.16
CA GLY A 184 2.90 17.71 -12.70
C GLY A 184 3.66 18.99 -13.03
N ARG A 185 3.41 19.58 -14.19
CA ARG A 185 3.83 20.95 -14.52
C ARG A 185 2.61 21.78 -14.90
N ILE A 186 2.36 22.84 -14.15
CA ILE A 186 1.24 23.76 -14.38
C ILE A 186 1.82 25.12 -14.74
N GLU A 187 1.48 25.62 -15.92
CA GLU A 187 1.80 26.97 -16.38
C GLU A 187 0.52 27.76 -16.61
N ALA A 188 0.45 28.97 -16.06
CA ALA A 188 -0.66 29.87 -16.34
C ALA A 188 -0.28 31.34 -16.39
N ASN A 189 -1.04 32.19 -17.11
CA ASN A 189 -0.81 33.63 -16.97
C ASN A 189 -1.40 34.11 -15.63
N VAL A 190 -2.58 33.63 -15.25
CA VAL A 190 -3.26 34.01 -14.01
C VAL A 190 -3.70 32.77 -13.23
N ILE A 191 -3.40 32.74 -11.93
CA ILE A 191 -4.00 31.79 -10.98
C ILE A 191 -4.78 32.58 -9.93
N GLN A 192 -6.07 32.28 -9.80
CA GLN A 192 -6.96 32.94 -8.84
C GLN A 192 -7.56 31.90 -7.89
N GLY A 193 -7.20 31.96 -6.61
CA GLY A 193 -7.91 31.22 -5.56
C GLY A 193 -9.03 32.06 -4.97
N ILE A 194 -10.25 31.54 -4.93
CA ILE A 194 -11.44 32.25 -4.45
C ILE A 194 -11.92 31.63 -3.13
N GLY A 195 -12.14 32.48 -2.12
CA GLY A 195 -12.69 32.08 -0.82
C GLY A 195 -11.73 31.29 0.06
N SER A 196 -12.27 30.73 1.14
CA SER A 196 -11.56 29.82 2.03
C SER A 196 -11.75 28.38 1.52
N GLY A 197 -10.64 27.67 1.34
CA GLY A 197 -10.61 26.25 1.01
C GLY A 197 -9.30 25.65 1.52
N PRO A 198 -9.31 24.46 2.15
CA PRO A 198 -8.18 24.01 2.93
C PRO A 198 -7.01 23.54 2.07
N GLN A 199 -7.19 23.27 0.76
CA GLN A 199 -6.20 22.52 -0.04
C GLN A 199 -6.36 22.77 -1.57
N HIS A 200 -5.77 23.83 -2.13
CA HIS A 200 -5.89 24.13 -3.57
C HIS A 200 -5.00 23.24 -4.44
N PHE A 201 -3.71 23.10 -4.10
CA PHE A 201 -2.78 22.22 -4.80
C PHE A 201 -2.28 21.14 -3.84
N VAL A 202 -2.67 19.90 -4.09
CA VAL A 202 -2.28 18.72 -3.32
C VAL A 202 -1.37 17.87 -4.19
N ASN A 203 -0.14 17.64 -3.76
CA ASN A 203 0.79 16.70 -4.37
C ASN A 203 0.90 15.49 -3.46
N LYS A 204 0.30 14.36 -3.87
CA LYS A 204 0.08 13.19 -3.00
C LYS A 204 0.64 11.91 -3.60
N GLY A 205 1.33 11.10 -2.79
CA GLY A 205 1.69 9.73 -3.13
C GLY A 205 0.49 8.79 -2.96
N ARG A 206 0.41 7.72 -3.75
CA ARG A 206 -0.68 6.73 -3.58
C ARG A 206 -0.50 5.87 -2.35
N ASP A 207 -1.61 5.56 -1.71
CA ASP A 207 -1.64 4.71 -0.52
C ASP A 207 -1.36 3.25 -0.92
N GLY A 208 -0.63 2.53 -0.07
CA GLY A 208 -0.37 1.11 -0.21
C GLY A 208 -1.61 0.29 0.17
N LYS A 209 -1.80 -0.85 -0.49
CA LYS A 209 -2.91 -1.75 -0.18
C LYS A 209 -2.68 -2.48 1.14
N ASP A 210 -3.76 -2.66 1.88
CA ASP A 210 -3.76 -3.53 3.06
C ASP A 210 -3.44 -4.98 2.67
N GLY A 211 -2.73 -5.65 3.55
CA GLY A 211 -2.48 -7.07 3.49
C GLY A 211 -3.75 -7.87 3.75
N THR A 212 -3.85 -9.00 3.05
CA THR A 212 -4.95 -9.96 3.21
C THR A 212 -4.82 -10.73 4.51
N ALA A 213 -5.94 -10.93 5.21
CA ALA A 213 -5.97 -11.77 6.40
C ALA A 213 -5.74 -13.24 6.04
N GLY A 214 -4.96 -13.92 6.88
CA GLY A 214 -4.75 -15.35 6.81
C GLY A 214 -6.00 -16.12 7.19
N THR A 215 -6.25 -17.23 6.52
CA THR A 215 -7.39 -18.12 6.82
C THR A 215 -7.10 -18.96 8.05
N GLY A 216 -8.12 -19.19 8.88
CA GLY A 216 -8.00 -20.09 10.02
C GLY A 216 -7.77 -21.55 9.61
N GLY A 217 -7.13 -22.30 10.49
CA GLY A 217 -6.93 -23.74 10.35
C GLY A 217 -8.21 -24.52 10.59
N SER A 218 -8.34 -25.65 9.90
CA SER A 218 -9.38 -26.64 10.12
C SER A 218 -9.17 -27.41 11.42
N ASN A 219 -10.26 -27.65 12.14
CA ASN A 219 -10.22 -28.50 13.33
C ASN A 219 -9.90 -29.95 12.96
N GLY A 220 -9.25 -30.63 13.88
CA GLY A 220 -9.10 -32.06 13.90
C GLY A 220 -10.45 -32.75 14.15
N VAL A 221 -10.53 -33.99 13.71
CA VAL A 221 -11.67 -34.87 13.92
C VAL A 221 -11.46 -35.66 15.20
N SER A 222 -12.46 -35.67 16.09
CA SER A 222 -12.38 -36.46 17.32
C SER A 222 -12.32 -37.96 17.03
N GLY A 223 -11.63 -38.68 17.88
CA GLY A 223 -11.52 -40.13 17.83
C GLY A 223 -12.87 -40.80 18.10
N VAL A 224 -13.00 -42.03 17.61
CA VAL A 224 -14.18 -42.86 17.81
C VAL A 224 -14.04 -43.60 19.13
N SER A 225 -15.10 -43.58 19.95
CA SER A 225 -15.13 -44.36 21.19
C SER A 225 -15.06 -45.86 20.92
N GLY A 226 -14.36 -46.57 21.81
CA GLY A 226 -14.27 -48.00 21.82
C GLY A 226 -15.61 -48.68 22.15
N GLN A 227 -15.77 -49.90 21.68
CA GLN A 227 -16.95 -50.72 21.98
C GLN A 227 -16.81 -51.35 23.36
N SER A 228 -17.90 -51.34 24.13
CA SER A 228 -17.95 -52.03 25.42
C SER A 228 -17.78 -53.54 25.27
N GLY A 229 -17.12 -54.14 26.24
CA GLY A 229 -16.95 -55.58 26.35
C GLY A 229 -18.18 -56.26 26.98
N TYR A 230 -18.26 -57.57 26.77
CA TYR A 230 -19.32 -58.43 27.30
C TYR A 230 -18.71 -59.54 28.14
N GLU A 231 -19.17 -59.71 29.38
CA GLU A 231 -18.75 -60.79 30.28
C GLU A 231 -19.91 -61.67 30.74
N SER A 232 -19.57 -62.94 30.99
CA SER A 232 -20.43 -63.88 31.72
C SER A 232 -19.98 -63.97 33.18
N LYS A 233 -20.70 -64.74 34.00
CA LYS A 233 -20.36 -64.95 35.42
C LYS A 233 -18.94 -65.47 35.65
N GLU A 234 -18.35 -66.18 34.68
CA GLU A 234 -17.08 -66.91 34.88
C GLU A 234 -15.96 -66.51 33.89
N ARG A 235 -16.28 -65.79 32.81
CA ARG A 235 -15.27 -65.35 31.82
C ARG A 235 -15.72 -64.15 30.99
N CYS A 236 -14.75 -63.36 30.52
CA CYS A 236 -14.97 -62.34 29.48
C CYS A 236 -15.27 -63.03 28.14
N ILE A 237 -16.37 -62.62 27.49
CA ILE A 237 -16.82 -63.17 26.20
C ILE A 237 -16.33 -62.29 25.05
N THR A 238 -16.40 -60.97 25.19
CA THR A 238 -15.90 -60.01 24.21
C THR A 238 -15.12 -58.94 24.94
N GLN A 239 -13.86 -58.75 24.58
CA GLN A 239 -13.04 -57.70 25.16
C GLN A 239 -13.52 -56.33 24.66
N PRO A 240 -13.54 -55.31 25.53
CA PRO A 240 -13.76 -53.95 25.08
C PRO A 240 -12.63 -53.51 24.13
N THR A 241 -12.94 -52.59 23.22
CA THR A 241 -11.93 -51.98 22.34
C THR A 241 -11.52 -50.60 22.84
N SER A 242 -10.29 -50.19 22.55
CA SER A 242 -9.81 -48.85 22.91
C SER A 242 -10.48 -47.80 22.02
N GLY A 243 -10.64 -46.59 22.56
CA GLY A 243 -10.99 -45.44 21.74
C GLY A 243 -9.82 -45.06 20.82
N THR A 244 -10.14 -44.52 19.65
CA THR A 244 -9.09 -44.04 18.73
C THR A 244 -8.62 -42.65 19.13
N GLY A 245 -7.39 -42.28 18.76
CA GLY A 245 -6.95 -40.90 18.92
C GLY A 245 -7.75 -39.95 18.02
N GLY A 246 -7.81 -38.67 18.41
CA GLY A 246 -8.25 -37.61 17.51
C GLY A 246 -7.21 -37.31 16.43
N THR A 247 -7.57 -36.47 15.46
CA THR A 247 -6.63 -35.96 14.44
C THR A 247 -6.18 -34.53 14.74
N LYS A 248 -5.00 -34.15 14.26
CA LYS A 248 -4.42 -32.83 14.52
C LYS A 248 -5.25 -31.72 13.87
N GLY A 249 -5.40 -30.59 14.55
CA GLY A 249 -5.84 -29.35 13.90
C GLY A 249 -4.79 -28.86 12.89
N SER A 250 -5.24 -28.30 11.77
CA SER A 250 -4.31 -27.71 10.80
C SER A 250 -3.90 -26.30 11.24
N PRO A 251 -2.70 -25.83 10.86
CA PRO A 251 -2.23 -24.49 11.21
C PRO A 251 -3.09 -23.41 10.53
N GLY A 252 -3.16 -22.24 11.16
CA GLY A 252 -3.66 -21.04 10.51
C GLY A 252 -2.66 -20.53 9.48
N ILE A 253 -3.18 -19.94 8.40
CA ILE A 253 -2.36 -19.32 7.36
C ILE A 253 -1.87 -17.94 7.83
N PRO A 254 -0.63 -17.54 7.55
CA PRO A 254 -0.16 -16.19 7.85
C PRO A 254 -0.97 -15.11 7.11
N GLY A 255 -1.09 -13.93 7.72
CA GLY A 255 -1.55 -12.75 6.99
C GLY A 255 -0.46 -12.24 6.03
N SER A 256 -0.85 -11.61 4.93
CA SER A 256 0.13 -11.01 4.03
C SER A 256 0.55 -9.63 4.54
N ASP A 257 1.74 -9.19 4.15
CA ASP A 257 2.21 -7.83 4.42
C ASP A 257 1.32 -6.78 3.71
N GLY A 258 1.26 -5.59 4.28
CA GLY A 258 0.71 -4.41 3.61
C GLY A 258 1.72 -3.83 2.63
N GLU A 259 1.24 -3.32 1.50
CA GLU A 259 2.09 -2.67 0.50
C GLU A 259 2.60 -1.31 1.02
N PRO A 260 3.82 -0.89 0.62
CA PRO A 260 4.30 0.43 0.96
C PRO A 260 3.49 1.53 0.26
N GLY A 261 3.29 2.65 0.95
CA GLY A 261 2.79 3.87 0.35
C GLY A 261 3.83 4.46 -0.60
N GLN A 262 3.36 5.09 -1.68
CA GLN A 262 4.23 5.68 -2.68
C GLN A 262 4.72 7.07 -2.25
N GLU A 263 5.94 7.38 -2.65
CA GLU A 263 6.46 8.76 -2.58
C GLU A 263 5.64 9.67 -3.52
N ALA A 264 5.31 10.88 -3.06
CA ALA A 264 4.74 11.89 -3.95
C ALA A 264 5.78 12.37 -4.96
N ASN A 265 5.34 12.55 -6.21
CA ASN A 265 6.16 13.05 -7.31
C ASN A 265 6.42 14.56 -7.17
N LYS A 266 6.99 15.24 -8.18
CA LYS A 266 7.16 16.70 -8.13
C LYS A 266 5.97 17.42 -8.76
N LEU A 267 5.54 18.51 -8.13
CA LEU A 267 4.61 19.47 -8.71
C LEU A 267 5.30 20.82 -8.91
N THR A 268 5.39 21.28 -10.16
CA THR A 268 5.86 22.64 -10.48
C THR A 268 4.69 23.46 -10.96
N VAL A 269 4.43 24.59 -10.30
CA VAL A 269 3.42 25.58 -10.69
C VAL A 269 4.12 26.89 -10.99
N THR A 270 3.95 27.41 -12.20
CA THR A 270 4.53 28.67 -12.64
C THR A 270 3.43 29.55 -13.20
N CYS A 271 3.39 30.80 -12.77
CA CYS A 271 2.40 31.74 -13.27
C CYS A 271 2.89 33.18 -13.33
N ASP A 272 2.25 34.03 -14.12
CA ASP A 272 2.64 35.44 -14.17
C ASP A 272 2.04 36.20 -12.99
N GLU A 273 0.73 36.13 -12.80
CA GLU A 273 0.00 36.80 -11.73
C GLU A 273 -0.77 35.81 -10.85
N VAL A 274 -0.71 36.01 -9.52
CA VAL A 274 -1.48 35.22 -8.54
C VAL A 274 -2.31 36.10 -7.64
N GLY A 275 -3.59 35.76 -7.53
CA GLY A 275 -4.55 36.43 -6.66
C GLY A 275 -5.21 35.48 -5.66
N GLY A 276 -5.62 36.06 -4.52
CA GLY A 276 -6.44 35.39 -3.51
C GLY A 276 -5.68 34.43 -2.58
N LEU A 277 -6.38 33.42 -2.07
CA LEU A 277 -5.82 32.43 -1.15
C LEU A 277 -5.22 31.26 -1.96
N ILE A 278 -4.02 30.80 -1.62
CA ILE A 278 -3.42 29.61 -2.20
C ILE A 278 -2.98 28.69 -1.07
N TYR A 279 -3.40 27.43 -1.13
CA TYR A 279 -2.94 26.40 -0.20
C TYR A 279 -2.17 25.31 -0.93
N LEU A 280 -0.95 25.04 -0.48
CA LEU A 280 -0.06 24.01 -1.03
C LEU A 280 0.06 22.84 -0.05
N GLN A 281 -0.17 21.61 -0.49
CA GLN A 281 -0.05 20.42 0.34
C GLN A 281 0.85 19.36 -0.30
N SER A 282 1.93 19.01 0.38
CA SER A 282 2.79 17.88 0.04
C SER A 282 2.50 16.71 0.99
N GLU A 283 2.16 15.56 0.44
CA GLU A 283 1.77 14.37 1.20
C GLU A 283 2.35 13.08 0.60
N GLY A 284 3.00 12.26 1.41
CA GLY A 284 3.34 10.90 0.99
C GLY A 284 2.13 9.97 1.06
N GLY A 285 2.16 8.85 0.33
CA GLY A 285 1.11 7.83 0.42
C GLY A 285 1.16 7.09 1.75
N ASP A 286 -0.01 6.74 2.29
CA ASP A 286 -0.09 5.92 3.51
C ASP A 286 0.40 4.48 3.22
N GLY A 287 1.07 3.84 4.16
CA GLY A 287 1.41 2.42 4.06
C GLY A 287 0.20 1.54 4.39
N GLY A 288 0.02 0.45 3.66
CA GLY A 288 -1.05 -0.51 3.92
C GLY A 288 -0.86 -1.25 5.24
N ASN A 289 -1.93 -1.58 5.93
CA ASN A 289 -1.86 -2.37 7.15
C ASN A 289 -1.51 -3.83 6.85
N GLY A 290 -0.78 -4.50 7.73
CA GLY A 290 -0.52 -5.92 7.63
C GLY A 290 -1.75 -6.77 7.91
N GLY A 291 -1.93 -7.84 7.14
CA GLY A 291 -3.01 -8.80 7.31
C GLY A 291 -2.89 -9.56 8.64
N HIS A 292 -4.00 -9.85 9.29
CA HIS A 292 -3.99 -10.65 10.52
C HIS A 292 -3.72 -12.13 10.21
N GLY A 293 -2.94 -12.81 11.04
CA GLY A 293 -2.72 -14.24 10.93
C GLY A 293 -3.96 -15.05 11.31
N GLY A 294 -4.19 -16.17 10.64
CA GLY A 294 -5.32 -17.06 10.91
C GLY A 294 -5.14 -17.83 12.23
N ASP A 295 -6.22 -18.02 12.98
CA ASP A 295 -6.19 -18.89 14.16
C ASP A 295 -5.94 -20.36 13.75
N GLY A 296 -5.15 -21.10 14.51
CA GLY A 296 -4.91 -22.53 14.29
C GLY A 296 -6.13 -23.37 14.68
N GLY A 297 -6.36 -24.46 13.94
CA GLY A 297 -7.50 -25.35 14.19
C GLY A 297 -7.37 -26.11 15.52
N TYR A 298 -8.48 -26.40 16.17
CA TYR A 298 -8.47 -27.23 17.38
C TYR A 298 -8.02 -28.65 17.07
N GLY A 299 -7.33 -29.31 18.01
CA GLY A 299 -7.07 -30.75 17.91
C GLY A 299 -8.33 -31.55 18.21
N GLY A 300 -8.53 -32.67 17.52
CA GLY A 300 -9.63 -33.58 17.82
C GLY A 300 -9.45 -34.27 19.16
N ASP A 301 -10.53 -34.44 19.91
CA ASP A 301 -10.51 -35.17 21.18
C ASP A 301 -10.23 -36.66 20.94
N GLY A 302 -9.70 -37.36 21.94
CA GLY A 302 -9.58 -38.80 21.88
C GLY A 302 -10.92 -39.50 22.17
N GLY A 303 -11.18 -40.63 21.52
CA GLY A 303 -12.37 -41.43 21.81
C GLY A 303 -12.26 -42.14 23.17
N ASP A 304 -13.38 -42.29 23.88
CA ASP A 304 -13.38 -43.02 25.16
C ASP A 304 -13.10 -44.52 24.96
N GLY A 305 -12.45 -45.16 25.94
CA GLY A 305 -12.25 -46.61 25.94
C GLY A 305 -13.53 -47.38 26.29
N GLY A 306 -13.72 -48.55 25.67
CA GLY A 306 -14.81 -49.45 26.04
C GLY A 306 -14.68 -49.99 27.48
N PHE A 307 -15.80 -50.15 28.16
CA PHE A 307 -15.88 -50.74 29.51
C PHE A 307 -16.44 -52.18 29.48
N GLY A 308 -16.04 -53.02 30.44
CA GLY A 308 -16.67 -54.33 30.67
C GLY A 308 -18.02 -54.17 31.39
N SER A 309 -19.05 -54.88 30.92
CA SER A 309 -20.39 -54.84 31.55
C SER A 309 -20.91 -56.22 31.95
N ILE A 310 -21.36 -56.36 33.20
CA ILE A 310 -22.14 -57.52 33.64
C ILE A 310 -23.62 -57.27 33.32
N TYR A 311 -24.27 -58.24 32.68
CA TYR A 311 -25.73 -58.35 32.69
C TYR A 311 -26.20 -58.99 33.99
N SER A 312 -26.86 -58.22 34.85
CA SER A 312 -27.64 -58.76 35.98
C SER A 312 -29.09 -58.28 35.82
N GLY A 313 -29.87 -58.99 35.00
CA GLY A 313 -31.24 -58.59 34.63
C GLY A 313 -31.32 -57.38 33.69
N ASN A 314 -32.37 -56.56 33.79
CA ASN A 314 -32.63 -55.37 32.94
C ASN A 314 -31.72 -54.15 33.21
N ARG A 315 -30.66 -54.28 34.04
CA ARG A 315 -29.73 -53.18 34.35
C ARG A 315 -28.29 -53.57 34.00
N ARG A 316 -27.63 -52.73 33.19
CA ARG A 316 -26.20 -52.80 32.92
C ARG A 316 -25.44 -52.16 34.08
N LEU A 317 -24.63 -52.95 34.78
CA LEU A 317 -23.76 -52.50 35.85
C LEU A 317 -22.30 -52.66 35.36
N ALA A 318 -21.56 -51.55 35.32
CA ALA A 318 -20.13 -51.53 35.02
C ALA A 318 -19.38 -51.93 36.29
N THR A 319 -19.13 -53.23 36.49
CA THR A 319 -18.80 -53.71 37.84
C THR A 319 -17.70 -54.75 37.98
N SER A 320 -16.98 -55.26 36.96
CA SER A 320 -16.06 -56.37 37.28
C SER A 320 -14.76 -56.54 36.49
N THR A 321 -13.86 -57.26 37.18
CA THR A 321 -12.45 -57.56 36.96
C THR A 321 -12.16 -58.64 35.89
N LEU A 322 -13.19 -59.22 35.24
CA LEU A 322 -13.01 -60.34 34.30
C LEU A 322 -12.70 -59.88 32.86
N CYS A 323 -13.34 -58.82 32.36
CA CYS A 323 -12.88 -58.12 31.16
C CYS A 323 -11.88 -57.02 31.53
N SER A 324 -10.72 -57.01 30.88
CA SER A 324 -9.79 -55.89 30.99
C SER A 324 -10.44 -54.66 30.34
N SER A 325 -10.47 -53.54 31.05
CA SER A 325 -10.87 -52.25 30.49
C SER A 325 -10.01 -51.85 29.29
N ALA A 326 -10.59 -51.15 28.33
CA ALA A 326 -9.83 -50.61 27.22
C ALA A 326 -9.36 -49.17 27.47
N TYR A 327 -8.34 -48.75 26.74
CA TYR A 327 -7.71 -47.43 26.87
C TYR A 327 -8.54 -46.36 26.16
N GLY A 328 -8.51 -45.14 26.69
CA GLY A 328 -8.97 -43.96 25.98
C GLY A 328 -7.97 -43.58 24.89
N GLY A 329 -8.46 -43.08 23.77
CA GLY A 329 -7.65 -42.52 22.72
C GLY A 329 -7.01 -41.20 23.16
N ASN A 330 -5.83 -40.88 22.63
CA ASN A 330 -5.18 -39.60 22.93
C ASN A 330 -5.90 -38.46 22.19
N GLY A 331 -6.02 -37.31 22.86
CA GLY A 331 -6.37 -36.06 22.20
C GLY A 331 -5.23 -35.61 21.29
N ALA A 332 -5.58 -35.01 20.16
CA ALA A 332 -4.60 -34.56 19.19
C ALA A 332 -4.15 -33.13 19.44
N ALA A 333 -2.97 -32.77 18.94
CA ALA A 333 -2.49 -31.40 19.05
C ALA A 333 -3.37 -30.42 18.24
N GLY A 334 -3.49 -29.19 18.75
CA GLY A 334 -4.01 -28.08 17.97
C GLY A 334 -3.04 -27.68 16.86
N GLY A 335 -3.56 -26.96 15.86
CA GLY A 335 -2.76 -26.28 14.86
C GLY A 335 -2.15 -25.00 15.43
N ASP A 336 -0.99 -24.63 14.93
CA ASP A 336 -0.36 -23.35 15.28
C ASP A 336 -1.13 -22.18 14.65
N GLY A 337 -1.10 -21.01 15.28
CA GLY A 337 -1.66 -19.79 14.68
C GLY A 337 -0.71 -19.23 13.62
N GLY A 338 -1.27 -18.64 12.57
CA GLY A 338 -0.51 -17.94 11.55
C GLY A 338 0.09 -16.64 12.08
N ASP A 339 1.25 -16.24 11.54
CA ASP A 339 1.85 -14.95 11.84
C ASP A 339 1.02 -13.81 11.21
N GLY A 340 1.01 -12.63 11.83
CA GLY A 340 0.49 -11.41 11.22
C GLY A 340 1.48 -10.86 10.20
N GLY A 341 0.99 -10.32 9.10
CA GLY A 341 1.81 -9.60 8.12
C GLY A 341 2.30 -8.27 8.67
N ASN A 342 3.43 -7.79 8.18
CA ASN A 342 3.97 -6.48 8.51
C ASN A 342 3.16 -5.35 7.86
N GLY A 343 3.12 -4.19 8.50
CA GLY A 343 2.59 -2.97 7.90
C GLY A 343 3.55 -2.40 6.85
N GLY A 344 2.99 -1.83 5.79
CA GLY A 344 3.74 -1.12 4.76
C GLY A 344 4.36 0.17 5.31
N ASN A 345 5.57 0.48 4.85
CA ASN A 345 6.16 1.80 5.09
C ASN A 345 5.32 2.88 4.41
N SER A 346 5.19 4.05 5.00
CA SER A 346 4.57 5.18 4.31
C SER A 346 5.53 5.81 3.29
N GLY A 347 4.99 6.46 2.28
CA GLY A 347 5.73 7.23 1.31
C GLY A 347 6.24 8.57 1.85
N ASP A 348 7.28 9.07 1.19
CA ASP A 348 7.80 10.43 1.38
C ASP A 348 6.89 11.46 0.70
N GLY A 349 6.74 12.64 1.29
CA GLY A 349 6.08 13.77 0.62
C GLY A 349 6.92 14.27 -0.56
N GLY A 350 6.25 14.71 -1.62
CA GLY A 350 6.89 15.18 -2.85
C GLY A 350 7.03 16.69 -2.90
N ASP A 351 7.94 17.18 -3.73
CA ASP A 351 8.26 18.60 -3.70
C ASP A 351 7.23 19.42 -4.49
N ILE A 352 6.93 20.61 -3.97
CA ILE A 352 6.09 21.60 -4.66
C ILE A 352 6.95 22.84 -4.91
N GLU A 353 7.04 23.25 -6.16
CA GLU A 353 7.69 24.50 -6.56
C GLU A 353 6.65 25.45 -7.14
N PHE A 354 6.33 26.51 -6.41
CA PHE A 354 5.33 27.50 -6.79
C PHE A 354 6.01 28.85 -7.09
N ASN A 355 6.04 29.25 -8.35
CA ASN A 355 6.71 30.46 -8.83
C ASN A 355 5.71 31.44 -9.47
N TYR A 356 5.82 32.72 -9.13
CA TYR A 356 5.00 33.80 -9.69
C TYR A 356 5.76 35.13 -9.85
N SER A 357 5.38 35.95 -10.84
CA SER A 357 6.01 37.27 -11.10
C SER A 357 5.34 38.41 -10.33
N ALA A 358 4.01 38.41 -10.27
CA ALA A 358 3.18 39.52 -9.80
C ALA A 358 2.00 39.04 -8.94
N GLY A 359 1.42 39.99 -8.20
CA GLY A 359 0.27 39.75 -7.32
C GLY A 359 0.64 39.70 -5.82
N HIS A 360 -0.40 39.57 -4.99
CA HIS A 360 -0.30 39.57 -3.53
C HIS A 360 -1.12 38.42 -2.92
N PRO A 361 -0.79 37.15 -3.24
CA PRO A 361 -1.54 36.02 -2.70
C PRO A 361 -1.31 35.85 -1.20
N GLN A 362 -2.33 35.34 -0.51
CA GLN A 362 -2.16 34.75 0.80
C GLN A 362 -1.83 33.28 0.62
N ILE A 363 -0.59 32.89 0.91
CA ILE A 363 -0.14 31.50 0.72
C ILE A 363 -0.03 30.80 2.07
N SER A 364 -0.70 29.66 2.18
CA SER A 364 -0.55 28.69 3.27
C SER A 364 -0.01 27.38 2.72
N TYR A 365 0.69 26.62 3.55
CA TYR A 365 1.30 25.37 3.10
C TYR A 365 1.37 24.32 4.20
N LEU A 366 1.28 23.05 3.79
CA LEU A 366 1.43 21.87 4.64
C LEU A 366 2.30 20.82 3.98
N SER A 367 3.24 20.27 4.73
CA SER A 367 4.02 19.12 4.30
C SER A 367 4.04 18.06 5.40
N LYS A 368 3.60 16.86 5.04
CA LYS A 368 3.58 15.69 5.91
C LYS A 368 3.99 14.43 5.14
N PRO A 369 4.69 13.48 5.77
CA PRO A 369 4.82 12.15 5.17
C PRO A 369 3.47 11.44 5.18
N GLY A 370 3.38 10.30 4.49
CA GLY A 370 2.27 9.38 4.72
C GLY A 370 2.32 8.77 6.13
N SER A 371 1.22 8.11 6.51
CA SER A 371 1.07 7.37 7.75
C SER A 371 1.53 5.94 7.54
N ALA A 372 2.40 5.42 8.43
CA ALA A 372 2.88 4.05 8.32
C ALA A 372 1.75 3.04 8.62
N GLY A 373 1.74 1.93 7.89
CA GLY A 373 0.77 0.85 8.12
C GLY A 373 1.01 0.14 9.45
N ALA A 374 -0.08 -0.24 10.12
CA ALA A 374 0.01 -1.03 11.34
C ALA A 374 0.37 -2.49 11.02
N GLY A 375 1.13 -3.16 11.89
CA GLY A 375 1.35 -4.60 11.80
C GLY A 375 0.08 -5.42 12.07
N GLY A 376 -0.03 -6.55 11.39
CA GLY A 376 -1.12 -7.51 11.55
C GLY A 376 -1.05 -8.23 12.90
N ARG A 377 -2.22 -8.56 13.47
CA ARG A 377 -2.29 -9.35 14.69
C ARG A 377 -1.89 -10.80 14.42
N ALA A 378 -1.24 -11.43 15.40
CA ALA A 378 -0.98 -12.87 15.39
C ALA A 378 -2.27 -13.69 15.47
N GLY A 379 -2.30 -14.80 14.74
CA GLY A 379 -3.27 -15.88 14.94
C GLY A 379 -3.00 -16.63 16.25
N ARG A 380 -4.06 -17.07 16.91
CA ARG A 380 -3.97 -17.87 18.15
C ARG A 380 -3.74 -19.33 17.79
N GLY A 381 -2.88 -20.02 18.54
CA GLY A 381 -2.74 -21.46 18.42
C GLY A 381 -3.98 -22.18 18.92
N GLY A 382 -4.43 -23.19 18.16
CA GLY A 382 -5.58 -24.02 18.48
C GLY A 382 -5.38 -24.79 19.77
N LYS A 383 -6.43 -24.95 20.57
CA LYS A 383 -6.42 -25.84 21.74
C LYS A 383 -6.14 -27.28 21.27
N GLY A 384 -5.34 -28.03 22.02
CA GLY A 384 -5.27 -29.48 21.85
C GLY A 384 -6.58 -30.15 22.28
N GLY A 385 -6.91 -31.29 21.66
CA GLY A 385 -8.06 -32.10 22.02
C GLY A 385 -7.87 -32.74 23.39
N ASP A 386 -8.96 -32.96 24.10
CA ASP A 386 -8.93 -33.63 25.39
C ASP A 386 -8.69 -35.14 25.17
N GLY A 387 -8.06 -35.82 26.14
CA GLY A 387 -7.85 -37.27 26.07
C GLY A 387 -9.13 -38.04 26.38
N GLY A 388 -9.36 -39.15 25.68
CA GLY A 388 -10.51 -40.03 25.93
C GLY A 388 -10.44 -40.66 27.32
N SER A 389 -11.60 -40.82 27.96
CA SER A 389 -11.70 -41.42 29.28
C SER A 389 -11.55 -42.94 29.22
N ALA A 390 -10.98 -43.53 30.26
CA ALA A 390 -11.00 -44.98 30.47
C ALA A 390 -11.36 -45.32 31.91
N TRP A 391 -12.13 -46.39 32.08
CA TRP A 391 -12.62 -46.87 33.38
C TRP A 391 -11.86 -48.12 33.80
N CYS A 392 -10.53 -48.02 33.92
CA CYS A 392 -9.68 -49.20 34.10
C CYS A 392 -9.60 -49.77 35.51
N ASN A 393 -10.06 -49.05 36.52
CA ASN A 393 -10.22 -49.53 37.89
C ASN A 393 -11.35 -48.77 38.59
N ALA A 394 -12.48 -49.43 38.86
CA ALA A 394 -13.60 -48.83 39.59
C ALA A 394 -13.25 -48.51 41.07
N GLU A 395 -12.25 -49.18 41.64
CA GLU A 395 -11.89 -49.10 43.06
C GLU A 395 -10.79 -48.07 43.38
N ASP A 396 -10.04 -47.60 42.37
CA ASP A 396 -8.92 -46.68 42.57
C ASP A 396 -8.88 -45.60 41.48
N LYS A 397 -9.44 -44.43 41.81
CA LYS A 397 -9.48 -43.26 40.92
C LYS A 397 -8.10 -42.79 40.47
N THR A 398 -7.03 -43.08 41.22
CA THR A 398 -5.67 -42.65 40.86
C THR A 398 -5.03 -43.53 39.79
N LYS A 399 -5.41 -44.82 39.71
CA LYS A 399 -4.98 -45.72 38.63
C LYS A 399 -5.72 -45.50 37.31
N ASN A 400 -6.90 -44.86 37.33
CA ASN A 400 -7.65 -44.51 36.12
C ASN A 400 -6.94 -43.49 35.23
N LEU A 401 -6.03 -42.67 35.77
CA LEU A 401 -5.27 -41.69 34.99
C LEU A 401 -4.28 -42.33 34.01
N ASN A 402 -3.81 -43.57 34.28
CA ASN A 402 -2.84 -44.26 33.41
C ASN A 402 -3.47 -44.92 32.18
N CYS A 403 -4.79 -45.03 32.13
CA CYS A 403 -5.52 -45.62 31.00
C CYS A 403 -6.32 -44.62 30.18
N CYS A 404 -6.55 -43.41 30.71
CA CYS A 404 -7.08 -42.30 29.93
C CYS A 404 -6.08 -41.88 28.85
N GLY A 405 -6.61 -41.40 27.74
CA GLY A 405 -5.81 -40.73 26.73
C GLY A 405 -5.12 -39.50 27.28
N LYS A 406 -3.95 -39.20 26.73
CA LYS A 406 -3.27 -37.94 27.02
C LYS A 406 -3.96 -36.81 26.28
N PRO A 407 -4.17 -35.63 26.90
CA PRO A 407 -4.63 -34.45 26.18
C PRO A 407 -3.57 -34.03 25.16
N GLY A 408 -4.04 -33.48 24.04
CA GLY A 408 -3.21 -32.89 23.01
C GLY A 408 -2.58 -31.59 23.47
N ILE A 409 -1.44 -31.24 22.86
CA ILE A 409 -0.78 -29.97 23.11
C ILE A 409 -1.49 -28.84 22.37
N LYS A 410 -1.59 -27.67 23.02
CA LYS A 410 -2.03 -26.44 22.35
C LYS A 410 -1.01 -26.07 21.28
N GLY A 411 -1.48 -25.62 20.12
CA GLY A 411 -0.65 -24.97 19.12
C GLY A 411 -0.02 -23.68 19.65
N ILE A 412 1.09 -23.29 19.04
CA ILE A 412 1.80 -22.05 19.34
C ILE A 412 1.04 -20.89 18.72
N ASN A 413 0.93 -19.75 19.41
CA ASN A 413 0.40 -18.53 18.80
C ASN A 413 1.40 -18.02 17.75
N GLY A 414 0.91 -17.43 16.67
CA GLY A 414 1.76 -16.71 15.72
C GLY A 414 2.42 -15.49 16.35
N LYS A 415 3.27 -14.83 15.57
CA LYS A 415 3.90 -13.56 15.90
C LYS A 415 3.09 -12.40 15.29
N PRO A 416 2.94 -11.27 16.00
CA PRO A 416 2.38 -10.07 15.39
C PRO A 416 3.36 -9.53 14.34
N GLY A 417 2.82 -8.89 13.30
CA GLY A 417 3.62 -8.15 12.34
C GLY A 417 4.17 -6.86 12.94
N GLU A 418 5.25 -6.37 12.36
CA GLU A 418 5.82 -5.07 12.71
C GLU A 418 5.07 -3.93 12.01
N SER A 419 5.00 -2.76 12.63
CA SER A 419 4.49 -1.56 11.96
C SER A 419 5.50 -1.07 10.92
N GLY A 420 4.99 -0.46 9.86
CA GLY A 420 5.81 0.21 8.87
C GLY A 420 6.58 1.41 9.46
N LYS A 421 7.53 1.91 8.68
CA LYS A 421 8.30 3.11 9.01
C LYS A 421 7.64 4.35 8.42
N PRO A 422 7.67 5.50 9.15
CA PRO A 422 7.21 6.77 8.61
C PRO A 422 8.16 7.28 7.51
N GLY A 423 7.60 8.02 6.57
CA GLY A 423 8.33 8.68 5.49
C GLY A 423 8.88 10.02 5.92
N LYS A 424 9.48 10.73 4.97
CA LYS A 424 9.99 12.10 5.10
C LYS A 424 8.96 13.10 4.59
N LYS A 425 9.01 14.32 5.13
CA LYS A 425 8.26 15.46 4.61
C LYS A 425 8.83 15.88 3.25
N GLY A 426 7.96 16.26 2.32
CA GLY A 426 8.38 16.91 1.08
C GLY A 426 8.73 18.38 1.29
N GLN A 427 9.36 19.00 0.29
CA GLN A 427 9.79 20.38 0.38
C GLN A 427 8.87 21.30 -0.44
N ILE A 428 8.56 22.48 0.11
CA ILE A 428 7.72 23.47 -0.58
C ILE A 428 8.57 24.71 -0.84
N TYR A 429 8.70 25.07 -2.11
CA TYR A 429 9.44 26.23 -2.57
C TYR A 429 8.48 27.27 -3.11
N ILE A 430 8.61 28.51 -2.64
CA ILE A 430 7.85 29.66 -3.15
C ILE A 430 8.85 30.68 -3.69
N ASN A 431 8.78 30.98 -4.99
CA ASN A 431 9.74 31.87 -5.67
C ASN A 431 11.20 31.52 -5.37
N GLY A 432 11.52 30.21 -5.40
CA GLY A 432 12.85 29.66 -5.15
C GLY A 432 13.30 29.66 -3.67
N LYS A 433 12.47 30.09 -2.73
CA LYS A 433 12.78 30.03 -1.29
C LYS A 433 12.12 28.80 -0.66
N LEU A 434 12.88 28.05 0.13
CA LEU A 434 12.34 26.91 0.88
C LEU A 434 11.46 27.40 2.04
N HIS A 435 10.28 26.79 2.15
CA HIS A 435 9.32 27.02 3.20
C HIS A 435 9.11 25.72 3.97
N GLU A 436 9.80 25.59 5.11
CA GLU A 436 9.58 24.51 6.05
C GLU A 436 8.49 24.91 7.04
N LEU A 437 7.56 24.01 7.34
CA LEU A 437 6.71 24.17 8.51
C LEU A 437 7.55 23.94 9.77
N SER A 438 7.81 25.00 10.52
CA SER A 438 8.10 24.89 11.95
C SER A 438 6.82 24.42 12.64
N VAL A 439 6.74 23.12 12.93
CA VAL A 439 5.68 22.56 13.79
C VAL A 439 6.02 22.98 15.21
N SER A 440 5.16 23.81 15.79
CA SER A 440 5.07 24.05 17.24
C SER A 440 4.59 22.82 17.98
#